data_AF-A0A0C3FKL8-F1
#
_entry.id   AF-A0A0C3FKL8-F1
#
_cell.length_a   1.000
_cell.length_b   1.000
_cell.length_c   1.000
_cell.angle_alpha   90.00
_cell.angle_beta   90.00
_cell.angle_gamma   90.00
#
_symmetry.space_group_name_H-M   'P 1'
#
loop_
_entity.id
_entity.type
_entity.pdbx_description
1 polymer ?
#
loop_
_entity_poly.entity_id
_entity_poly.type
_entity_poly.pdbx_seq_one_letter_code
_entity_poly.pdbx_strand_id
1 'polypeptide(L)'
;FVIHFHQHPEIPFDAHGTHLTASEIHEGAVFDMYEYCRRHDLVQVWAYMWNCWYNPTQWPLWARSAAPGIPRLKTTMVSESQWKVIKHNDLAMFNRPRLDLVIHVLINRLLPRVRVTLADVLGTRRQARAASPNDWQQDFRAEWLDMSKPDELRNIERQLEILKSGKKTKARTAKLAELEA
;
A
#
# COMPACT_ATOMS: atom_id res chain seq x y z
N PHE A 1 -20.06 -14.53 10.57
CA PHE A 1 -18.84 -13.70 10.65
C PHE A 1 -18.28 -13.30 9.29
N VAL A 2 -17.86 -14.22 8.42
CA VAL A 2 -17.28 -13.88 7.10
C VAL A 2 -18.26 -13.07 6.24
N ILE A 3 -19.55 -13.41 6.30
CA ILE A 3 -20.62 -12.70 5.59
C ILE A 3 -20.74 -11.24 6.08
N HIS A 4 -20.81 -11.03 7.39
CA HIS A 4 -21.03 -9.69 7.97
C HIS A 4 -19.91 -8.71 7.63
N PHE A 5 -18.66 -9.19 7.60
CA PHE A 5 -17.52 -8.36 7.21
C PHE A 5 -17.56 -7.94 5.73
N HIS A 6 -18.11 -8.79 4.85
CA HIS A 6 -18.04 -8.60 3.41
C HIS A 6 -19.24 -7.88 2.81
N GLN A 7 -20.32 -7.70 3.56
CA GLN A 7 -21.49 -6.93 3.12
C GLN A 7 -21.14 -5.44 2.97
N HIS A 8 -21.67 -4.83 1.92
CA HIS A 8 -21.51 -3.42 1.60
C HIS A 8 -22.71 -2.93 0.77
N PRO A 9 -23.17 -1.68 0.91
CA PRO A 9 -24.32 -1.18 0.16
C PRO A 9 -24.18 -1.28 -1.36
N GLU A 10 -22.97 -1.10 -1.89
CA GLU A 10 -22.68 -1.24 -3.32
C GLU A 10 -22.56 -2.69 -3.81
N ILE A 11 -22.58 -3.69 -2.91
CA ILE A 11 -22.49 -5.11 -3.29
C ILE A 11 -23.91 -5.70 -3.26
N PRO A 12 -24.39 -6.32 -4.36
CA PRO A 12 -25.71 -6.93 -4.38
C PRO A 12 -25.78 -8.06 -3.35
N PHE A 13 -26.87 -8.09 -2.59
CA PHE A 13 -27.12 -9.07 -1.54
C PHE A 13 -27.61 -10.41 -2.09
N ASP A 14 -28.38 -10.39 -3.18
CA ASP A 14 -28.96 -11.56 -3.81
C ASP A 14 -28.70 -11.60 -5.34
N ALA A 15 -29.12 -12.71 -5.96
CA ALA A 15 -29.04 -12.88 -7.41
C ALA A 15 -29.97 -11.93 -8.21
N HIS A 16 -30.93 -11.30 -7.54
CA HIS A 16 -31.83 -10.32 -8.13
C HIS A 16 -31.21 -8.91 -8.16
N GLY A 17 -30.05 -8.72 -7.54
CA GLY A 17 -29.35 -7.44 -7.50
C GLY A 17 -29.91 -6.48 -6.46
N THR A 18 -30.58 -6.97 -5.40
CA THR A 18 -31.05 -6.09 -4.33
C THR A 18 -29.87 -5.55 -3.52
N HIS A 19 -29.95 -4.28 -3.14
CA HIS A 19 -28.94 -3.59 -2.37
C HIS A 19 -29.49 -3.22 -1.00
N LEU A 20 -28.72 -3.49 0.05
CA LEU A 20 -29.07 -3.14 1.42
C LEU A 20 -28.35 -1.86 1.83
N THR A 21 -29.02 -1.04 2.62
CA THR A 21 -28.39 0.12 3.26
C THR A 21 -27.40 -0.31 4.35
N ALA A 22 -26.49 0.59 4.71
CA ALA A 22 -25.51 0.31 5.77
C ALA A 22 -26.18 -0.04 7.11
N SER A 23 -27.32 0.60 7.43
CA SER A 23 -28.13 0.33 8.61
C SER A 23 -28.79 -1.04 8.56
N GLU A 24 -29.40 -1.41 7.42
CA GLU A 24 -30.04 -2.73 7.26
C GLU A 24 -29.01 -3.86 7.36
N ILE A 25 -27.81 -3.67 6.78
CA ILE A 25 -26.71 -4.62 6.93
C ILE A 25 -26.30 -4.77 8.39
N HIS A 26 -26.14 -3.65 9.11
CA HIS A 26 -25.75 -3.68 10.52
C HIS A 26 -26.81 -4.35 11.38
N GLU A 27 -28.08 -3.95 11.25
CA GLU A 27 -29.20 -4.52 12.00
C GLU A 27 -29.36 -6.02 11.71
N GLY A 28 -29.30 -6.41 10.44
CA GLY A 28 -29.36 -7.82 10.04
C GLY A 28 -28.22 -8.65 10.63
N ALA A 29 -26.99 -8.12 10.61
CA ALA A 29 -25.82 -8.81 11.16
C ALA A 29 -25.86 -8.92 12.70
N VAL A 30 -26.36 -7.88 13.38
CA VAL A 30 -26.60 -7.88 14.84
C VAL A 30 -27.64 -8.93 15.19
N PHE A 31 -28.77 -8.94 14.48
CA PHE A 31 -29.86 -9.86 14.73
C PHE A 31 -29.45 -11.31 14.47
N ASP A 32 -28.77 -11.60 13.37
CA ASP A 32 -28.26 -12.94 13.05
C ASP A 32 -27.32 -13.45 14.15
N MET A 33 -26.38 -12.62 14.60
CA MET A 33 -25.44 -13.00 15.66
C MET A 33 -26.13 -13.19 17.01
N TYR A 34 -27.10 -12.33 17.33
CA TYR A 34 -27.90 -12.45 18.56
C TYR A 34 -28.72 -13.73 18.57
N GLU A 35 -29.46 -14.02 17.49
CA GLU A 35 -30.27 -15.24 17.35
C GLU A 35 -29.39 -16.49 17.41
N TYR A 36 -28.24 -16.48 16.73
CA TYR A 36 -27.28 -17.58 16.81
C TYR A 36 -26.83 -17.83 18.26
N CYS A 37 -26.38 -16.80 18.96
CA CYS A 37 -25.93 -16.95 20.34
C CYS A 37 -27.07 -17.38 21.27
N ARG A 38 -28.28 -16.86 21.07
CA ARG A 38 -29.47 -17.21 21.86
C ARG A 38 -29.84 -18.68 21.68
N ARG A 39 -29.85 -19.20 20.45
CA ARG A 39 -30.22 -20.60 20.15
C ARG A 39 -29.22 -21.61 20.72
N HIS A 40 -27.98 -21.20 20.91
CA HIS A 40 -26.89 -22.05 21.41
C HIS A 40 -26.55 -21.79 22.89
N ASP A 41 -27.35 -21.00 23.61
CA ASP A 41 -27.11 -20.62 25.01
C ASP A 41 -25.73 -19.95 25.25
N LEU A 42 -25.27 -19.17 24.27
CA LEU A 42 -23.99 -18.48 24.27
C LEU A 42 -24.12 -17.01 24.72
N VAL A 43 -24.86 -16.76 25.79
CA VAL A 43 -25.19 -15.40 26.26
C VAL A 43 -23.93 -14.57 26.55
N GLN A 44 -22.90 -15.18 27.12
CA GLN A 44 -21.63 -14.50 27.41
C GLN A 44 -20.86 -14.15 26.13
N VAL A 45 -20.93 -15.01 25.11
CA VAL A 45 -20.32 -14.74 23.80
C VAL A 45 -21.03 -13.58 23.13
N TRP A 46 -22.36 -13.52 23.20
CA TRP A 46 -23.13 -12.38 22.71
C TRP A 46 -22.71 -11.07 23.39
N ALA A 47 -22.62 -11.06 24.72
CA ALA A 47 -22.21 -9.89 25.48
C ALA A 47 -20.81 -9.40 25.04
N TYR A 48 -19.86 -10.32 24.84
CA TYR A 48 -18.54 -9.99 24.31
C TYR A 48 -18.61 -9.43 22.88
N MET A 49 -19.32 -10.11 21.97
CA MET A 49 -19.45 -9.71 20.56
C MET A 49 -20.09 -8.33 20.42
N TRP A 50 -21.13 -8.03 21.21
CA TRP A 50 -21.76 -6.71 21.24
C TRP A 50 -20.76 -5.63 21.69
N ASN A 51 -20.11 -5.82 22.83
CA ASN A 51 -19.20 -4.82 23.41
C ASN A 51 -17.97 -4.57 22.55
N CYS A 52 -17.46 -5.59 21.86
CA CYS A 52 -16.26 -5.45 21.06
C CYS A 52 -16.54 -5.09 19.61
N TRP A 53 -17.58 -5.65 18.97
CA TRP A 53 -17.69 -5.63 17.50
C TRP A 53 -19.02 -5.06 17.00
N TYR A 54 -20.15 -5.47 17.57
CA TYR A 54 -21.47 -5.18 16.98
C TYR A 54 -22.12 -3.89 17.45
N ASN A 55 -21.63 -3.27 18.53
CA ASN A 55 -22.17 -1.98 18.93
C ASN A 55 -21.88 -0.89 17.87
N PRO A 56 -22.73 0.16 17.80
CA PRO A 56 -22.59 1.21 16.79
C PRO A 56 -21.24 1.94 16.80
N THR A 57 -20.56 2.04 17.94
CA THR A 57 -19.25 2.72 18.04
C THR A 57 -18.10 1.88 17.50
N GLN A 58 -18.19 0.55 17.62
CA GLN A 58 -17.14 -0.38 17.18
C GLN A 58 -17.38 -0.90 15.76
N TRP A 59 -18.63 -0.98 15.31
CA TRP A 59 -18.99 -1.48 13.98
C TRP A 59 -18.19 -0.83 12.83
N PRO A 60 -18.00 0.51 12.79
CA PRO A 60 -17.24 1.16 11.72
C PRO A 60 -15.76 0.80 11.68
N LEU A 61 -15.20 0.25 12.77
CA LEU A 61 -13.77 -0.09 12.84
C LEU A 61 -13.42 -1.35 12.06
N TRP A 62 -14.39 -2.21 11.78
CA TRP A 62 -14.14 -3.49 11.12
C TRP A 62 -15.12 -3.81 9.99
N ALA A 63 -16.37 -3.37 10.04
CA ALA A 63 -17.36 -3.70 9.01
C ALA A 63 -17.17 -2.85 7.76
N ARG A 64 -17.21 -3.48 6.58
CA ARG A 64 -17.12 -2.77 5.30
C ARG A 64 -18.32 -1.89 5.03
N SER A 65 -19.52 -2.30 5.48
CA SER A 65 -20.76 -1.56 5.22
C SER A 65 -20.79 -0.16 5.82
N ALA A 66 -19.96 0.13 6.81
CA ALA A 66 -19.82 1.45 7.41
C ALA A 66 -18.88 2.39 6.63
N ALA A 67 -18.09 1.86 5.70
CA ALA A 67 -17.22 2.67 4.86
C ALA A 67 -18.00 3.23 3.65
N PRO A 68 -17.70 4.46 3.19
CA PRO A 68 -18.37 5.05 2.04
C PRO A 68 -18.00 4.40 0.70
N GLY A 69 -16.99 3.53 0.66
CA GLY A 69 -16.61 2.79 -0.54
C GLY A 69 -15.95 1.47 -0.21
N ILE A 70 -15.90 0.56 -1.18
CA ILE A 70 -15.40 -0.81 -0.98
C ILE A 70 -13.86 -0.81 -0.86
N PRO A 71 -13.28 -1.11 0.31
CA PRO A 71 -11.84 -1.20 0.44
C PRO A 71 -11.31 -2.41 -0.35
N ARG A 72 -10.50 -2.15 -1.39
CA ARG A 72 -9.83 -3.18 -2.20
C ARG A 72 -8.81 -4.00 -1.38
N LEU A 73 -8.16 -3.37 -0.41
CA LEU A 73 -7.19 -4.01 0.48
C LEU A 73 -7.84 -4.33 1.83
N LYS A 74 -7.64 -5.56 2.32
CA LYS A 74 -7.98 -5.91 3.71
C LYS A 74 -7.02 -5.14 4.65
N THR A 75 -7.55 -4.57 5.72
CA THR A 75 -6.77 -3.90 6.77
C THR A 75 -5.69 -4.81 7.38
N THR A 76 -5.93 -6.13 7.39
CA THR A 76 -4.95 -7.14 7.78
C THR A 76 -3.74 -7.17 6.85
N MET A 77 -3.93 -7.04 5.53
CA MET A 77 -2.81 -7.01 4.57
C MET A 77 -1.93 -5.76 4.76
N VAL A 78 -2.54 -4.62 5.09
CA VAL A 78 -1.79 -3.39 5.40
C VAL A 78 -0.98 -3.59 6.67
N SER A 79 -1.59 -4.15 7.71
CA SER A 79 -0.90 -4.43 8.97
C SER A 79 0.23 -5.46 8.80
N GLU A 80 -0.02 -6.55 8.08
CA GLU A 80 0.97 -7.60 7.80
C GLU A 80 2.13 -7.09 6.95
N SER A 81 1.85 -6.27 5.93
CA SER A 81 2.91 -5.68 5.10
C SER A 81 3.78 -4.72 5.91
N GLN A 82 3.17 -3.93 6.79
CA GLN A 82 3.91 -3.07 7.73
C GLN A 82 4.80 -3.90 8.66
N TRP A 83 4.26 -4.98 9.24
CA TRP A 83 5.04 -5.90 10.08
C TRP A 83 6.16 -6.59 9.31
N LYS A 84 5.97 -6.92 8.03
CA LYS A 84 7.02 -7.47 7.17
C LYS A 84 8.19 -6.48 7.04
N VAL A 85 7.91 -5.20 6.80
CA VAL A 85 8.94 -4.15 6.69
C VAL A 85 9.69 -3.96 8.01
N ILE A 86 8.97 -3.88 9.15
CA ILE A 86 9.60 -3.74 10.47
C ILE A 86 10.50 -4.94 10.79
N LYS A 87 10.02 -6.16 10.50
CA LYS A 87 10.81 -7.38 10.70
C LYS A 87 12.09 -7.38 9.87
N HIS A 88 12.01 -6.96 8.61
CA HIS A 88 13.16 -6.96 7.71
C HIS A 88 14.16 -5.82 8.00
N ASN A 89 13.68 -4.63 8.31
CA ASN A 89 14.55 -3.45 8.41
C ASN A 89 15.08 -3.22 9.82
N ASP A 90 14.28 -3.48 10.85
CA ASP A 90 14.58 -3.09 12.22
C ASP A 90 14.80 -4.30 13.14
N LEU A 91 14.11 -5.42 12.89
CA LEU A 91 14.12 -6.60 13.78
C LEU A 91 14.83 -7.84 13.20
N ALA A 92 15.54 -7.70 12.07
CA ALA A 92 16.10 -8.86 11.35
C ALA A 92 17.10 -9.68 12.16
N MET A 93 17.84 -9.03 13.08
CA MET A 93 18.84 -9.69 13.94
C MET A 93 18.25 -10.18 15.28
N PHE A 94 16.99 -9.88 15.57
CA PHE A 94 16.39 -10.21 16.86
C PHE A 94 15.48 -11.42 16.74
N ASN A 95 15.94 -12.56 17.27
CA ASN A 95 15.08 -13.72 17.43
C ASN A 95 14.12 -13.50 18.59
N ARG A 96 12.81 -13.48 18.30
CA ARG A 96 11.73 -13.24 19.29
C ARG A 96 11.96 -11.95 20.11
N PRO A 97 11.91 -10.78 19.46
CA PRO A 97 12.15 -9.51 20.13
C PRO A 97 11.15 -9.30 21.27
N ARG A 98 11.64 -8.80 22.41
CA ARG A 98 10.78 -8.42 23.53
C ARG A 98 9.86 -7.27 23.11
N LEU A 99 8.67 -7.23 23.70
CA LEU A 99 7.65 -6.20 23.41
C LEU A 99 8.19 -4.78 23.57
N ASP A 100 9.02 -4.55 24.60
CA ASP A 100 9.65 -3.24 24.85
C ASP A 100 10.55 -2.78 23.68
N LEU A 101 11.38 -3.68 23.13
CA LEU A 101 12.19 -3.39 21.94
C LEU A 101 11.33 -3.07 20.72
N VAL A 102 10.22 -3.80 20.54
CA VAL A 102 9.28 -3.54 19.44
C VAL A 102 8.66 -2.17 19.58
N ILE A 103 8.21 -1.79 20.78
CA ILE A 103 7.67 -0.45 21.06
C ILE A 103 8.71 0.63 20.80
N HIS A 104 9.94 0.43 21.27
CA HIS A 104 11.04 1.36 21.02
C HIS A 104 11.28 1.58 19.52
N VAL A 105 11.30 0.50 18.73
CA VAL A 105 11.44 0.57 17.27
C VAL A 105 10.26 1.30 16.62
N LEU A 106 9.02 1.00 17.04
CA LEU A 106 7.84 1.67 16.51
C LEU A 106 7.88 3.18 16.73
N ILE A 107 8.24 3.63 17.93
CA ILE A 107 8.25 5.05 18.29
C ILE A 107 9.45 5.78 17.66
N ASN A 108 10.65 5.19 17.72
CA ASN A 108 11.87 5.91 17.39
C ASN A 108 12.35 5.70 15.94
N ARG A 109 11.92 4.60 15.29
CA ARG A 109 12.35 4.28 13.91
C ARG A 109 11.18 4.42 12.94
N LEU A 110 10.08 3.73 13.21
CA LEU A 110 8.97 3.64 12.29
C LEU A 110 8.20 4.96 12.17
N LEU A 111 7.76 5.51 13.31
CA LEU A 111 6.90 6.69 13.34
C LEU A 111 7.56 7.90 12.65
N PRO A 112 8.85 8.24 12.86
CA PRO A 112 9.49 9.32 12.14
C PRO A 112 9.52 9.09 10.63
N ARG A 113 9.80 7.85 10.18
CA ARG A 113 9.82 7.51 8.75
C ARG A 113 8.44 7.70 8.12
N VAL A 114 7.39 7.21 8.77
CA VAL A 114 6.00 7.37 8.30
C VAL A 114 5.60 8.83 8.27
N ARG A 115 5.95 9.64 9.28
CA ARG A 115 5.65 11.08 9.31
C ARG A 115 6.32 11.82 8.16
N VAL A 116 7.56 11.48 7.83
CA VAL A 116 8.26 12.05 6.68
C VAL A 116 7.57 11.69 5.38
N THR A 117 7.25 10.42 5.15
CA THR A 117 6.54 9.97 3.95
C THR A 117 5.17 10.63 3.84
N LEU A 118 4.43 10.73 4.94
CA LEU A 118 3.12 11.40 4.98
C LEU A 118 3.25 12.88 4.61
N ALA A 119 4.26 13.58 5.18
CA ALA A 119 4.50 14.98 4.87
C ALA A 119 4.93 15.21 3.41
N ASP A 120 5.64 14.26 2.81
CA ASP A 120 5.98 14.29 1.38
C ASP A 120 4.72 14.06 0.50
N VAL A 121 3.88 13.08 0.84
CA VAL A 121 2.62 12.80 0.13
C VAL A 121 1.63 13.96 0.23
N LEU A 122 1.54 14.60 1.39
CA LEU A 122 0.69 15.77 1.62
C LEU A 122 1.32 17.09 1.10
N GLY A 123 2.55 17.05 0.59
CA GLY A 123 3.27 18.25 0.11
C GLY A 123 3.64 19.26 1.20
N THR A 124 3.53 18.90 2.48
CA THR A 124 3.75 19.82 3.61
C THR A 124 5.21 19.92 4.03
N ARG A 125 6.07 18.95 3.66
CA ARG A 125 7.46 18.89 4.14
C ARG A 125 8.36 20.00 3.58
N ARG A 126 8.08 20.49 2.36
CA ARG A 126 8.94 21.43 1.63
C ARG A 126 8.14 22.42 0.78
N GLN A 127 7.16 23.11 1.39
CA GLN A 127 6.31 24.08 0.68
C GLN A 127 7.09 25.13 -0.13
N ALA A 128 8.30 25.49 0.31
CA ALA A 128 9.17 26.46 -0.36
C ALA A 128 10.08 25.85 -1.47
N ARG A 129 10.03 24.54 -1.73
CA ARG A 129 10.78 23.89 -2.82
C ARG A 129 9.81 23.20 -3.76
N ALA A 130 10.13 23.20 -5.05
CA ALA A 130 9.40 22.40 -6.02
C ALA A 130 9.41 20.91 -5.60
N ALA A 131 8.29 20.23 -5.87
CA ALA A 131 8.19 18.79 -5.66
C ALA A 131 9.30 18.07 -6.43
N SER A 132 9.89 17.04 -5.82
CA SER A 132 10.84 16.21 -6.54
C SER A 132 10.10 15.53 -7.70
N PRO A 133 10.62 15.60 -8.93
CA PRO A 133 10.02 14.87 -10.04
C PRO A 133 10.02 13.37 -9.74
N ASN A 134 8.92 12.70 -10.10
CA ASN A 134 8.80 11.25 -10.01
C ASN A 134 9.85 10.57 -10.91
N ASP A 135 10.17 9.30 -10.65
CA ASP A 135 11.19 8.56 -11.41
C ASP A 135 10.92 8.63 -12.93
N TRP A 136 9.68 8.39 -13.36
CA TRP A 136 9.30 8.50 -14.78
C TRP A 136 9.46 9.92 -15.35
N GLN A 137 9.28 10.96 -14.53
CA GLN A 137 9.48 12.35 -14.96
C GLN A 137 10.97 12.67 -15.11
N GLN A 138 11.81 12.06 -14.28
CA GLN A 138 13.26 12.17 -14.41
C GLN A 138 13.74 11.46 -15.68
N ASP A 139 13.27 10.24 -15.92
CA ASP A 139 13.57 9.46 -17.12
C ASP A 139 13.12 10.19 -18.38
N PHE A 140 11.86 10.66 -18.39
CA PHE A 140 11.31 11.44 -19.50
C PHE A 140 12.11 12.72 -19.75
N ARG A 141 12.48 13.45 -18.69
CA ARG A 141 13.30 14.67 -18.82
C ARG A 141 14.67 14.35 -19.40
N ALA A 142 15.29 13.26 -18.97
CA ALA A 142 16.60 12.83 -19.48
C ALA A 142 16.50 12.47 -20.96
N GLU A 143 15.49 11.71 -21.36
CA GLU A 143 15.26 11.32 -22.74
C GLU A 143 14.91 12.52 -23.63
N TRP A 144 14.07 13.44 -23.13
CA TRP A 144 13.74 14.68 -23.82
C TRP A 144 14.98 15.55 -24.08
N LEU A 145 15.84 15.69 -23.06
CA LEU A 145 17.10 16.43 -23.20
C LEU A 145 18.05 15.73 -24.18
N ASP A 146 18.12 14.40 -24.18
CA ASP A 146 18.91 13.64 -25.16
C ASP A 146 18.40 13.87 -26.59
N MET A 147 17.09 13.75 -26.82
CA MET A 147 16.47 13.96 -28.13
C MET A 147 16.51 15.42 -28.62
N SER A 148 16.68 16.38 -27.71
CA SER A 148 16.85 17.79 -28.08
C SER A 148 18.23 18.11 -28.67
N LYS A 149 19.21 17.21 -28.52
CA LYS A 149 20.55 17.38 -29.09
C LYS A 149 20.54 17.03 -30.60
N PRO A 150 21.36 17.71 -31.42
CA PRO A 150 21.65 17.27 -32.78
C PRO A 150 22.13 15.82 -32.82
N ASP A 151 21.66 15.05 -33.80
CA ASP A 151 22.00 13.62 -33.94
C ASP A 151 23.51 13.37 -34.04
N GLU A 152 24.25 14.29 -34.65
CA GLU A 152 25.72 14.24 -34.73
C GLU A 152 26.37 14.20 -33.33
N LEU A 153 25.91 15.05 -32.41
CA LEU A 153 26.44 15.09 -31.05
C LEU A 153 26.08 13.82 -30.26
N ARG A 154 24.87 13.28 -30.47
CA ARG A 154 24.43 12.03 -29.83
C ARG A 154 25.26 10.84 -30.31
N ASN A 155 25.58 10.78 -31.61
CA ASN A 155 26.41 9.73 -32.18
C ASN A 155 27.85 9.82 -31.66
N ILE A 156 28.43 11.02 -31.57
CA ILE A 156 29.76 11.25 -30.99
C ILE A 156 29.79 10.82 -29.51
N GLU A 157 28.78 11.19 -28.71
CA GLU A 157 28.67 10.79 -27.30
C GLU A 157 28.58 9.26 -27.14
N ARG A 158 27.74 8.60 -27.95
CA ARG A 158 27.62 7.12 -27.95
C ARG A 158 28.91 6.44 -28.37
N GLN A 159 29.61 6.96 -29.38
CA GLN A 159 30.92 6.47 -29.80
C GLN A 159 31.94 6.62 -28.66
N LEU A 160 31.97 7.77 -27.99
CA LEU A 160 32.85 8.02 -26.84
C LEU A 160 32.56 7.08 -25.66
N GLU A 161 31.30 6.79 -25.36
CA GLU A 161 30.92 5.80 -24.33
C GLU A 161 31.41 4.40 -24.69
N ILE A 162 31.27 3.98 -25.94
CA ILE A 162 31.77 2.69 -26.43
C ILE A 162 33.30 2.63 -26.33
N LEU A 163 33.99 3.72 -26.69
CA LEU A 163 35.45 3.83 -26.60
C LEU A 163 35.96 3.81 -25.16
N LYS A 164 35.22 4.42 -24.23
CA LYS A 164 35.50 4.39 -22.78
C LYS A 164 35.14 3.07 -22.13
N SER A 165 34.25 2.28 -22.71
CA SER A 165 33.89 0.97 -22.20
C SER A 165 35.07 -0.01 -22.34
N GLY A 166 35.43 -0.73 -21.27
CA GLY A 166 36.52 -1.72 -21.25
C GLY A 166 36.26 -3.00 -22.05
N LYS A 167 35.41 -2.94 -23.10
CA LYS A 167 35.02 -4.12 -23.90
C LYS A 167 36.17 -4.53 -24.83
N LYS A 168 36.29 -5.86 -25.05
CA LYS A 168 37.27 -6.45 -25.97
C LYS A 168 37.16 -5.82 -27.37
N THR A 169 38.30 -5.58 -28.02
CA THR A 169 38.45 -4.81 -29.26
C THR A 169 37.48 -5.21 -30.38
N LYS A 170 37.24 -6.52 -30.57
CA LYS A 170 36.35 -7.05 -31.61
C LYS A 170 34.85 -6.75 -31.37
N ALA A 171 34.44 -6.67 -30.10
CA ALA A 171 33.08 -6.27 -29.72
C ALA A 171 32.90 -4.75 -29.78
N ARG A 172 34.01 -3.99 -29.66
CA ARG A 172 34.03 -2.54 -29.80
C ARG A 172 33.86 -2.10 -31.25
N THR A 173 34.57 -2.75 -32.19
CA THR A 173 34.49 -2.45 -33.63
C THR A 173 33.12 -2.75 -34.21
N ALA A 174 32.46 -3.84 -33.79
CA ALA A 174 31.11 -4.18 -34.24
C ALA A 174 30.08 -3.12 -33.81
N LYS A 175 30.15 -2.64 -32.56
CA LYS A 175 29.25 -1.60 -32.04
C LYS A 175 29.47 -0.22 -32.64
N LEU A 176 30.70 0.10 -33.04
CA LEU A 176 30.98 1.36 -33.75
C LEU A 176 30.39 1.34 -35.17
N ALA A 177 30.49 0.20 -35.87
CA ALA A 177 29.91 0.05 -37.21
C ALA A 177 28.37 0.13 -37.22
N GLU A 178 27.69 -0.34 -36.16
CA GLU A 178 26.22 -0.21 -36.00
C GLU A 178 25.74 1.24 -35.80
N LEU A 179 26.62 2.15 -35.36
CA LEU A 179 26.27 3.57 -35.15
C LEU A 179 26.53 4.45 -36.38
N GLU A 180 27.27 3.94 -37.37
CA GLU A 180 27.62 4.65 -38.60
C GLU A 180 26.72 4.26 -39.80
N ALA A 181 25.89 3.22 -39.65
CA ALA A 181 24.94 2.72 -40.64
C ALA A 181 23.54 3.35 -40.44
#